data_AF-A0A5D4NVB2-F1
#
_entry.id   AF-A0A5D4NVB2-F1
#
_cell.length_a   1.000
_cell.length_b   1.000
_cell.length_c   1.000
_cell.angle_alpha   90.00
_cell.angle_beta   90.00
_cell.angle_gamma   90.00
#
_symmetry.space_group_name_H-M   'P 1'
#
loop_
_entity.id
_entity.type
_entity.pdbx_description
1 polymer ?
#
loop_
_entity_poly.entity_id
_entity_poly.type
_entity_poly.pdbx_seq_one_letter_code
_entity_poly.pdbx_strand_id
1 'polypeptide(L)'
;MVNQKLKEALIQVEIAERNLMDAQGNNDPQHYQRASLDIHYAQSLLNSVHGIIQDASQEEQQQYHRAQEMMRILEETHASL
;
A
#
# COMPACT_ATOMS: atom_id res chain seq x y z
N MET A 1 -4.65 14.67 12.72
CA MET A 1 -4.84 14.52 11.26
C MET A 1 -3.90 13.48 10.65
N VAL A 2 -2.61 13.44 11.02
CA VAL A 2 -1.64 12.42 10.52
C VAL A 2 -2.16 10.99 10.75
N ASN A 3 -2.63 10.69 11.96
CA ASN A 3 -3.16 9.37 12.32
C ASN A 3 -4.25 8.84 11.38
N GLN A 4 -5.20 9.69 10.97
CA GLN A 4 -6.29 9.28 10.08
C GLN A 4 -5.80 8.97 8.67
N LYS A 5 -4.91 9.82 8.12
CA LYS A 5 -4.30 9.59 6.80
C LYS A 5 -3.40 8.37 6.78
N LEU A 6 -2.62 8.17 7.86
CA LEU A 6 -1.79 6.99 8.03
C LEU A 6 -2.66 5.74 8.07
N LYS A 7 -3.72 5.72 8.90
CA LYS A 7 -4.63 4.58 8.98
C LYS A 7 -5.27 4.24 7.65
N GLU A 8 -5.70 5.24 6.89
CA GLU A 8 -6.24 5.05 5.55
C GLU A 8 -5.20 4.43 4.60
N ALA A 9 -3.97 4.95 4.62
CA ALA A 9 -2.87 4.39 3.84
C ALA A 9 -2.58 2.93 4.21
N LEU A 10 -2.51 2.60 5.52
CA LEU A 10 -2.28 1.24 5.99
C LEU A 10 -3.36 0.27 5.51
N ILE A 11 -4.64 0.66 5.64
CA ILE A 11 -5.77 -0.15 5.17
C ILE A 11 -5.66 -0.39 3.67
N GLN A 12 -5.33 0.63 2.89
CA GLN A 12 -5.23 0.49 1.45
C GLN A 12 -4.05 -0.40 1.01
N VAL A 13 -2.93 -0.38 1.75
CA VAL A 13 -1.80 -1.30 1.54
C VAL A 13 -2.25 -2.75 1.77
N GLU A 14 -3.01 -3.02 2.83
CA GLU A 14 -3.56 -4.37 3.09
C GLU A 14 -4.54 -4.83 2.00
N ILE A 15 -5.36 -3.91 1.46
CA ILE A 15 -6.27 -4.20 0.34
C ILE A 15 -5.46 -4.52 -0.92
N ALA A 16 -4.43 -3.73 -1.23
CA ALA A 16 -3.55 -3.96 -2.36
C ALA A 16 -2.84 -5.31 -2.28
N GLU A 17 -2.35 -5.69 -1.09
CA GLU A 17 -1.73 -6.99 -0.83
C GLU A 17 -2.69 -8.14 -1.13
N ARG A 18 -3.91 -8.09 -0.58
CA ARG A 18 -4.90 -9.15 -0.79
C ARG A 18 -5.28 -9.31 -2.26
N ASN A 19 -5.56 -8.20 -2.94
CA ASN A 19 -5.96 -8.25 -4.34
C ASN A 19 -4.81 -8.69 -5.25
N LEU A 20 -3.56 -8.39 -4.89
CA LEU A 20 -2.40 -8.92 -5.59
C LEU A 20 -2.29 -10.43 -5.41
N MET A 21 -2.41 -10.94 -4.17
CA MET A 21 -2.41 -12.39 -3.92
C MET A 21 -3.52 -13.12 -4.69
N ASP A 22 -4.72 -12.54 -4.72
CA ASP A 22 -5.84 -13.08 -5.51
C ASP A 22 -5.53 -13.10 -7.01
N ALA A 23 -4.86 -12.07 -7.53
CA ALA A 23 -4.41 -12.02 -8.93
C ALA A 23 -3.30 -13.04 -9.24
N GLN A 24 -2.42 -13.37 -8.29
CA GLN A 24 -1.42 -14.43 -8.50
C GLN A 24 -2.05 -15.82 -8.64
N GLY A 25 -3.16 -16.05 -7.92
CA GLY A 25 -3.88 -17.32 -7.95
C GLY A 25 -4.88 -17.44 -9.11
N ASN A 26 -5.08 -16.40 -9.91
CA ASN A 26 -6.17 -16.33 -10.87
C ASN A 26 -5.75 -15.69 -12.19
N ASN A 27 -6.03 -16.36 -13.32
CA ASN A 27 -5.66 -15.89 -14.66
C ASN A 27 -6.64 -14.86 -15.25
N ASP A 28 -7.57 -14.31 -14.46
CA ASP A 28 -8.50 -13.28 -14.92
C ASP A 28 -7.80 -11.90 -15.00
N PRO A 29 -7.74 -11.27 -16.18
CA PRO A 29 -7.18 -9.93 -16.34
C PRO A 29 -7.81 -8.85 -15.43
N GLN A 30 -9.06 -9.04 -15.01
CA GLN A 30 -9.74 -8.09 -14.11
C GLN A 30 -9.11 -8.07 -12.72
N HIS A 31 -8.64 -9.22 -12.21
CA HIS A 31 -7.96 -9.28 -10.91
C HIS A 31 -6.61 -8.57 -10.98
N TYR A 32 -5.85 -8.78 -12.05
CA TYR A 32 -4.59 -8.06 -12.27
C TYR A 32 -4.80 -6.54 -12.34
N GLN A 33 -5.77 -6.08 -13.15
CA GLN A 33 -6.07 -4.66 -13.27
C GLN A 33 -6.53 -4.05 -11.94
N ARG A 34 -7.31 -4.81 -11.14
CA ARG A 34 -7.74 -4.37 -9.82
C ARG A 34 -6.56 -4.22 -8.87
N ALA A 35 -5.66 -5.21 -8.81
CA ALA A 35 -4.45 -5.14 -8.00
C ALA A 35 -3.58 -3.93 -8.38
N SER A 36 -3.39 -3.68 -9.68
CA SER A 36 -2.66 -2.50 -10.19
C SER A 36 -3.26 -1.18 -9.68
N LEU A 37 -4.58 -1.02 -9.75
CA LEU A 37 -5.27 0.18 -9.27
C LEU A 37 -5.10 0.36 -7.75
N ASP A 38 -5.24 -0.72 -6.98
CA ASP A 38 -5.13 -0.66 -5.53
C ASP A 38 -3.69 -0.37 -5.07
N ILE A 39 -2.66 -0.91 -5.76
CA ILE A 39 -1.24 -0.60 -5.54
C ILE A 39 -0.97 0.88 -5.78
N HIS A 40 -1.42 1.43 -6.91
CA HIS A 40 -1.24 2.84 -7.21
C HIS A 40 -1.98 3.74 -6.20
N TYR A 41 -3.17 3.33 -5.77
CA TYR A 41 -3.92 4.09 -4.77
C TYR A 41 -3.24 4.07 -3.41
N ALA A 42 -2.77 2.90 -2.94
CA ALA A 42 -2.01 2.76 -1.70
C ALA A 42 -0.75 3.64 -1.71
N GLN A 43 0.00 3.63 -2.82
CA GLN A 43 1.20 4.45 -2.98
C GLN A 43 0.88 5.95 -2.89
N SER A 44 -0.23 6.39 -3.51
CA SER A 44 -0.66 7.79 -3.44
C SER A 44 -0.98 8.24 -2.01
N LEU A 45 -1.62 7.38 -1.21
CA LEU A 45 -1.96 7.67 0.17
C LEU A 45 -0.70 7.75 1.04
N LEU A 46 0.23 6.81 0.90
CA LEU A 46 1.52 6.87 1.60
C LEU A 46 2.32 8.12 1.25
N ASN A 47 2.38 8.50 -0.02
CA ASN A 47 3.03 9.74 -0.44
C ASN A 47 2.39 10.99 0.20
N SER A 48 1.07 10.97 0.40
CA SER A 48 0.35 12.06 1.08
C SER A 48 0.66 12.16 2.58
N VAL A 49 1.12 11.06 3.18
CA VAL A 49 1.53 10.96 4.59
C VAL A 49 3.01 11.31 4.76
N HIS A 50 3.86 11.06 3.76
CA HIS A 50 5.30 11.26 3.82
C HIS A 50 5.72 12.65 4.35
N GLY A 51 5.08 13.71 3.85
CA GLY A 51 5.42 15.09 4.23
C GLY A 51 5.00 15.49 5.65
N ILE A 52 4.18 14.68 6.32
CA ILE A 52 3.61 15.00 7.64
C ILE A 52 3.95 13.95 8.71
N ILE A 53 4.61 12.85 8.34
CA ILE A 53 4.92 11.75 9.26
C ILE A 53 6.07 12.08 10.22
N GLN A 54 6.95 13.02 9.85
CA GLN A 54 8.11 13.39 10.68
C GLN A 54 7.71 13.99 12.04
N ASP A 55 6.53 14.62 12.10
CA ASP A 55 5.97 15.20 13.32
C ASP A 55 5.10 14.21 14.12
N ALA A 56 4.92 12.99 13.63
CA ALA A 56 4.11 11.96 14.26
C ALA A 56 4.87 11.25 15.40
N SER A 57 4.15 10.44 16.17
CA SER A 57 4.77 9.59 17.19
C SER A 57 5.72 8.56 16.56
N GLN A 58 6.68 8.04 17.35
CA GLN A 58 7.59 6.99 16.88
C GLN A 58 6.86 5.73 16.41
N GLU A 59 5.77 5.37 17.06
CA GLU A 59 4.93 4.23 16.65
C GLU A 59 4.32 4.45 15.27
N GLU A 60 3.76 5.64 15.02
CA GLU A 60 3.20 6.00 13.71
C GLU A 60 4.28 6.04 12.62
N GLN A 61 5.47 6.56 12.93
CA GLN A 61 6.61 6.53 12.01
C GLN A 61 7.03 5.09 11.67
N GLN A 62 7.08 4.20 12.67
CA GLN A 62 7.39 2.78 12.44
C GLN A 62 6.33 2.09 11.57
N GLN A 63 5.04 2.34 11.82
CA GLN A 63 3.95 1.81 11.01
C GLN A 63 4.05 2.30 9.57
N TYR A 64 4.33 3.58 9.37
CA TYR A 64 4.54 4.16 8.05
C TYR A 64 5.72 3.51 7.31
N HIS A 65 6.88 3.37 7.95
CA HIS A 65 8.04 2.73 7.32
C HIS A 65 7.79 1.27 6.97
N ARG A 66 7.08 0.54 7.83
CA ARG A 66 6.67 -0.84 7.53
C ARG A 66 5.75 -0.90 6.30
N ALA A 67 4.83 0.04 6.17
CA ALA A 67 3.93 0.12 5.02
C ALA A 67 4.65 0.51 3.73
N GLN A 68 5.68 1.37 3.80
CA GLN A 68 6.54 1.66 2.65
C GLN A 68 7.29 0.42 2.17
N GLU A 69 7.85 -0.35 3.09
CA GLU A 69 8.55 -1.60 2.74
C GLU A 69 7.59 -2.62 2.13
N MET A 70 6.37 -2.73 2.68
CA MET A 70 5.33 -3.57 2.08
C MET A 70 4.99 -3.10 0.66
N MET A 71 4.82 -1.80 0.42
CA MET A 71 4.55 -1.31 -0.93
C MET A 71 5.67 -1.64 -1.91
N ARG A 72 6.93 -1.54 -1.49
CA ARG A 72 8.06 -1.95 -2.34
C ARG A 72 7.92 -3.41 -2.77
N ILE A 73 7.59 -4.31 -1.83
CA ILE A 73 7.37 -5.73 -2.12
C ILE A 73 6.19 -5.93 -3.07
N LEU A 74 5.09 -5.20 -2.88
CA LEU A 74 3.91 -5.29 -3.73
C LEU A 74 4.19 -4.82 -5.15
N GLU A 75 4.92 -3.72 -5.33
CA GLU A 75 5.34 -3.23 -6.65
C GLU A 75 6.27 -4.22 -7.36
N GLU A 76 7.25 -4.77 -6.65
CA GLU A 76 8.17 -5.80 -7.18
C GLU A 76 7.43 -7.08 -7.60
N THR A 77 6.46 -7.49 -6.78
CA THR A 77 5.64 -8.67 -7.01
C THR A 77 4.70 -8.45 -8.20
N HIS A 78 4.04 -7.29 -8.29
CA HIS A 78 3.18 -6.93 -9.41
C HIS A 78 3.93 -6.82 -10.73
N ALA A 79 5.17 -6.30 -10.72
CA ALA A 79 6.02 -6.23 -11.90
C ALA A 79 6.47 -7.62 -12.41
N SER A 80 6.38 -8.65 -11.56
CA SER A 80 6.79 -10.02 -11.85
C SER A 80 5.64 -10.94 -12.30
N LEU A 81 4.41 -10.42 -12.31
CA LEU A 81 3.21 -11.10 -12.81
C LEU A 81 2.95 -10.75 -14.28
#